data_AF-A0A833TW38-F1
#
_entry.id   AF-A0A833TW38-F1
#
_cell.length_a   1.000
_cell.length_b   1.000
_cell.length_c   1.000
_cell.angle_alpha   90.00
_cell.angle_beta   90.00
_cell.angle_gamma   90.00
#
_symmetry.space_group_name_H-M   'P 1'
#
loop_
_entity.id
_entity.type
_entity.pdbx_description
1 polymer ?
#
loop_
_entity_poly.entity_id
_entity_poly.type
_entity_poly.pdbx_seq_one_letter_code
_entity_poly.pdbx_strand_id
1 'polypeptide(L)'
;MQALSVLASWFRLKYPHVAIGALASSAPILYFDDITPQDGYYSIVTKDFREASETCYQTIKNSWSIIVEVGSKPGGLSVLSKTFKTCKPLKSVNVLKNYLVLMYSRAAQYNSPPKYPVTIVCGGIDGAPPETDILDKVFAGVVAYTGNRTCYVNAPRNISETTVGWRWQTCTEMVIPIGITNNTMFQPDPFILSSFIEECRSLYGVPSRPHWVTTYYGGHDIKLVLHKFGSNIIFSNGLRDPYSSGGVLVNISESIVAVHTVNGSHCLDILHANQSTDPVWLVRQREVEVKIIKGWITQYYFDLLAFSQ
;
A
#
# COMPACT_ATOMS: atom_id res chain seq x y z
N MET A 1 1.04 8.35 4.71
CA MET A 1 -0.33 8.66 4.22
C MET A 1 -1.33 7.61 4.72
N GLN A 2 -1.01 6.31 4.65
CA GLN A 2 -1.81 5.18 5.18
C GLN A 2 -2.52 5.44 6.53
N ALA A 3 -1.81 5.93 7.56
CA ALA A 3 -2.43 6.16 8.87
C ALA A 3 -3.46 7.31 8.88
N LEU A 4 -3.26 8.35 8.06
CA LEU A 4 -4.09 9.56 8.09
C LEU A 4 -5.52 9.29 7.59
N SER A 5 -5.68 8.44 6.57
CA SER A 5 -7.00 8.13 6.01
C SER A 5 -7.84 7.26 6.94
N VAL A 6 -7.19 6.32 7.64
CA VAL A 6 -7.81 5.53 8.72
C VAL A 6 -8.30 6.47 9.83
N LEU A 7 -7.45 7.42 10.26
CA LEU A 7 -7.79 8.41 11.27
C LEU A 7 -8.99 9.28 10.87
N ALA A 8 -9.13 9.68 9.60
CA ALA A 8 -10.29 10.46 9.15
C ALA A 8 -11.63 9.73 9.41
N SER A 9 -11.69 8.44 9.05
CA SER A 9 -12.90 7.62 9.30
C SER A 9 -13.18 7.44 10.80
N TRP A 10 -12.14 7.15 11.59
CA TRP A 10 -12.27 6.96 13.03
C TRP A 10 -12.63 8.24 13.77
N PHE A 11 -12.10 9.38 13.32
CA PHE A 11 -12.42 10.68 13.88
C PHE A 11 -13.89 11.03 13.65
N ARG A 12 -14.41 10.82 12.43
CA ARG A 12 -15.85 11.01 12.17
C ARG A 12 -16.72 10.05 13.00
N LEU A 13 -16.30 8.79 13.15
CA LEU A 13 -17.03 7.80 13.95
C LEU A 13 -17.07 8.15 15.45
N LYS A 14 -15.96 8.62 16.03
CA LYS A 14 -15.85 8.89 17.48
C LYS A 14 -16.25 10.32 17.87
N TYR A 15 -16.09 11.29 16.97
CA TYR A 15 -16.35 12.70 17.23
C TYR A 15 -17.30 13.31 16.19
N PRO A 16 -18.53 12.75 16.03
CA PRO A 16 -19.47 13.24 15.02
C PRO A 16 -19.99 14.67 15.29
N HIS A 17 -19.77 15.19 16.50
CA HIS A 17 -20.10 16.56 16.89
C HIS A 17 -19.00 17.57 16.49
N VAL A 18 -17.80 17.12 16.10
CA VAL A 18 -16.67 17.99 15.73
C VAL A 18 -16.52 18.11 14.21
N ALA A 19 -16.64 17.01 13.48
CA ALA A 19 -16.46 16.97 12.03
C ALA A 19 -17.75 16.55 11.33
N ILE A 20 -18.28 17.36 10.40
CA ILE A 20 -19.55 17.09 9.68
C ILE A 20 -19.50 15.80 8.84
N GLY A 21 -18.32 15.44 8.32
CA GLY A 21 -18.08 14.23 7.54
C GLY A 21 -16.59 13.94 7.36
N ALA A 22 -16.26 12.83 6.70
CA ALA A 22 -14.89 12.43 6.40
C ALA A 22 -14.74 11.82 5.01
N LEU A 23 -13.64 12.17 4.34
CA LEU A 23 -13.12 11.47 3.17
C LEU A 23 -11.95 10.58 3.61
N ALA A 24 -12.18 9.27 3.65
CA ALA A 24 -11.20 8.26 4.04
C ALA A 24 -10.60 7.60 2.79
N SER A 25 -9.67 8.31 2.16
CA SER A 25 -9.05 7.91 0.89
C SER A 25 -7.97 6.83 1.05
N SER A 26 -8.16 5.67 0.43
CA SER A 26 -7.29 4.50 0.56
C SER A 26 -7.08 4.08 2.03
N ALA A 27 -8.17 4.05 2.81
CA ALA A 27 -8.14 3.70 4.24
C ALA A 27 -8.34 2.18 4.46
N PRO A 28 -7.28 1.41 4.80
CA PRO A 28 -7.38 -0.04 5.00
C PRO A 28 -7.93 -0.42 6.39
N ILE A 29 -9.13 0.06 6.75
CA ILE A 29 -9.70 -0.15 8.09
C ILE A 29 -10.07 -1.61 8.41
N LEU A 30 -10.05 -2.50 7.41
CA LEU A 30 -10.31 -3.93 7.54
C LEU A 30 -9.02 -4.75 7.66
N TYR A 31 -7.84 -4.13 7.62
CA TYR A 31 -6.55 -4.84 7.60
C TYR A 31 -6.00 -5.07 9.02
N PHE A 32 -6.84 -5.59 9.90
CA PHE A 32 -6.52 -5.93 11.30
C PHE A 32 -7.05 -7.33 11.62
N ASP A 33 -6.42 -8.00 12.59
CA ASP A 33 -6.70 -9.40 12.94
C ASP A 33 -6.78 -10.29 11.67
N ASP A 34 -7.79 -11.13 11.54
CA ASP A 34 -8.03 -12.01 10.39
C ASP A 34 -9.18 -11.52 9.48
N ILE A 35 -9.57 -10.24 9.58
CA ILE A 35 -10.67 -9.66 8.80
C ILE A 35 -10.36 -9.65 7.29
N THR A 36 -9.10 -9.33 6.95
CA THR A 36 -8.58 -9.34 5.56
C THR A 36 -7.48 -10.39 5.44
N PRO A 37 -7.45 -11.21 4.37
CA PRO A 37 -6.35 -12.14 4.14
C PRO A 37 -4.98 -11.45 4.20
N GLN A 38 -4.02 -12.05 4.89
CA GLN A 38 -2.69 -11.45 5.11
C GLN A 38 -1.96 -11.11 3.80
N ASP A 39 -2.22 -11.86 2.73
CA ASP A 39 -1.63 -11.70 1.41
C ASP A 39 -2.40 -10.76 0.48
N GLY A 40 -3.49 -10.12 0.93
CA GLY A 40 -4.31 -9.22 0.13
C GLY A 40 -3.48 -8.13 -0.55
N TYR A 41 -2.60 -7.47 0.21
CA TYR A 41 -1.69 -6.44 -0.28
C TYR A 41 -0.84 -6.98 -1.44
N TYR A 42 -0.08 -8.06 -1.23
CA TYR A 42 0.84 -8.59 -2.23
C TYR A 42 0.15 -9.31 -3.39
N SER A 43 -1.09 -9.75 -3.20
CA SER A 43 -1.94 -10.29 -4.28
C SER A 43 -2.32 -9.19 -5.27
N ILE A 44 -2.67 -7.99 -4.80
CA ILE A 44 -2.93 -6.85 -5.67
C ILE A 44 -1.64 -6.38 -6.37
N VAL A 45 -0.51 -6.29 -5.65
CA VAL A 45 0.79 -5.99 -6.29
C VAL A 45 1.09 -7.00 -7.41
N THR A 46 0.86 -8.29 -7.16
CA THR A 46 1.05 -9.34 -8.16
C THR A 46 0.14 -9.17 -9.37
N LYS A 47 -1.14 -8.88 -9.12
CA LYS A 47 -2.14 -8.62 -10.17
C LYS A 47 -1.73 -7.46 -11.06
N ASP A 48 -1.33 -6.33 -10.48
CA ASP A 48 -0.92 -5.13 -11.22
C ASP A 48 0.24 -5.40 -12.18
N PHE A 49 1.26 -6.12 -11.72
CA PHE A 49 2.40 -6.50 -12.56
C PHE A 49 2.01 -7.47 -13.66
N ARG A 50 1.15 -8.46 -13.36
CA ARG A 50 0.67 -9.42 -14.35
C ARG A 50 -0.18 -8.75 -15.43
N GLU A 51 -1.08 -7.84 -15.05
CA GLU A 51 -1.90 -7.06 -15.99
C GLU A 51 -1.07 -6.12 -16.86
N ALA A 52 0.04 -5.60 -16.34
CA ALA A 52 0.96 -4.77 -17.12
C ALA A 52 1.77 -5.59 -18.13
N SER A 53 2.27 -6.77 -17.74
CA SER A 53 2.96 -7.71 -18.62
C SER A 53 3.13 -9.08 -17.97
N GLU A 54 2.66 -10.13 -18.66
CA GLU A 54 2.86 -11.52 -18.24
C GLU A 54 4.34 -11.91 -18.24
N THR A 55 5.12 -11.46 -19.23
CA THR A 55 6.56 -11.75 -19.33
C THR A 55 7.34 -11.10 -18.19
N CYS A 56 7.02 -9.85 -17.85
CA CYS A 56 7.57 -9.15 -16.70
C CYS A 56 7.25 -9.89 -15.39
N TYR A 57 5.98 -10.26 -15.18
CA TYR A 57 5.53 -11.04 -14.03
C TYR A 57 6.30 -12.36 -13.89
N GLN A 58 6.43 -13.15 -14.97
CA GLN A 58 7.16 -14.41 -14.94
C GLN A 58 8.65 -14.20 -14.68
N THR A 59 9.26 -13.17 -15.26
CA THR A 59 10.67 -12.84 -15.02
C THR A 59 10.92 -12.51 -13.55
N ILE A 60 10.08 -11.67 -12.94
CA ILE A 60 10.16 -11.34 -11.52
C ILE A 60 10.00 -12.60 -10.68
N LYS A 61 8.96 -13.39 -10.92
CA LYS A 61 8.65 -14.62 -10.17
C LYS A 61 9.80 -15.63 -10.23
N ASN A 62 10.40 -15.83 -11.40
CA ASN A 62 11.50 -16.78 -11.60
C ASN A 62 12.82 -16.26 -11.05
N SER A 63 13.01 -14.93 -10.97
CA SER A 63 14.26 -14.34 -10.48
C SER A 63 14.59 -14.71 -9.04
N TRP A 64 13.59 -14.98 -8.20
CA TRP A 64 13.83 -15.19 -6.78
C TRP A 64 14.62 -16.47 -6.47
N SER A 65 14.32 -17.57 -7.16
CA SER A 65 15.07 -18.82 -7.00
C SER A 65 16.51 -18.65 -7.50
N ILE A 66 16.70 -17.93 -8.61
CA ILE A 66 18.03 -17.64 -9.18
C ILE A 66 18.85 -16.77 -8.23
N ILE A 67 18.25 -15.74 -7.62
CA ILE A 67 18.91 -14.90 -6.62
C ILE A 67 19.41 -15.74 -5.43
N VAL A 68 18.58 -16.68 -4.94
CA VAL A 68 18.96 -17.58 -3.84
C VAL A 68 20.06 -18.56 -4.27
N GLU A 69 19.94 -19.14 -5.46
CA GLU A 69 20.92 -20.09 -5.99
C GLU A 69 22.30 -19.44 -6.22
N VAL A 70 22.33 -18.27 -6.85
CA VAL A 70 23.58 -17.52 -7.05
C VAL A 70 24.15 -17.11 -5.71
N GLY A 71 23.33 -16.60 -4.79
CA GLY A 71 23.76 -16.11 -3.49
C GLY A 71 24.31 -17.19 -2.54
N SER A 72 23.95 -18.46 -2.73
CA SER A 72 24.44 -19.57 -1.90
C SER A 72 25.80 -20.12 -2.35
N LYS A 73 26.23 -19.83 -3.58
CA LYS A 73 27.54 -20.25 -4.12
C LYS A 73 28.69 -19.45 -3.49
N PRO A 74 29.91 -20.03 -3.39
CA PRO A 74 31.10 -19.27 -3.00
C PRO A 74 31.31 -18.04 -3.89
N GLY A 75 31.44 -16.86 -3.29
CA GLY A 75 31.55 -15.60 -4.04
C GLY A 75 30.24 -15.08 -4.65
N GLY A 76 29.13 -15.79 -4.49
CA GLY A 76 27.81 -15.47 -5.05
C GLY A 76 27.26 -14.10 -4.67
N LEU A 77 27.42 -13.70 -3.40
CA LEU A 77 27.03 -12.36 -2.93
C LEU A 77 27.83 -11.24 -3.65
N SER A 78 29.08 -11.49 -4.02
CA SER A 78 29.90 -10.54 -4.79
C SER A 78 29.40 -10.44 -6.24
N VAL A 79 29.02 -11.56 -6.84
CA VAL A 79 28.36 -11.59 -8.17
C VAL A 79 27.09 -10.75 -8.13
N LEU A 80 26.17 -11.03 -7.20
CA LEU A 80 24.93 -10.26 -7.03
C LEU A 80 25.20 -8.78 -6.74
N SER A 81 26.24 -8.47 -5.95
CA SER A 81 26.62 -7.08 -5.66
C SER A 81 27.01 -6.31 -6.93
N LYS A 82 27.74 -6.97 -7.85
CA LYS A 82 28.14 -6.40 -9.13
C LYS A 82 26.95 -6.29 -10.10
N THR A 83 26.16 -7.35 -10.27
CA THR A 83 24.99 -7.37 -11.15
C THR A 83 24.00 -6.26 -10.79
N PHE A 84 23.66 -6.13 -9.51
CA PHE A 84 22.69 -5.13 -9.04
C PHE A 84 23.32 -3.78 -8.67
N LYS A 85 24.61 -3.57 -8.96
CA LYS A 85 25.39 -2.38 -8.63
C LYS A 85 25.06 -1.83 -7.25
N THR A 86 25.29 -2.66 -6.23
CA THR A 86 24.93 -2.33 -4.84
C THR A 86 25.87 -1.27 -4.27
N CYS A 87 25.38 -0.40 -3.39
CA CYS A 87 26.20 0.69 -2.84
C CYS A 87 27.24 0.19 -1.84
N LYS A 88 26.96 -0.93 -1.18
CA LYS A 88 27.87 -1.68 -0.30
C LYS A 88 27.81 -3.17 -0.67
N PRO A 89 28.90 -3.94 -0.45
CA PRO A 89 28.86 -5.39 -0.64
C PRO A 89 27.70 -6.03 0.14
N LEU A 90 26.99 -6.94 -0.50
CA LEU A 90 25.89 -7.67 0.14
C LEU A 90 26.43 -8.58 1.25
N LYS A 91 25.88 -8.43 2.46
CA LYS A 91 26.14 -9.34 3.59
C LYS A 91 25.20 -10.55 3.63
N SER A 92 24.07 -10.45 2.95
CA SER A 92 23.05 -11.47 2.86
C SER A 92 22.19 -11.23 1.62
N VAL A 93 21.67 -12.30 1.03
CA VAL A 93 20.72 -12.27 -0.08
C VAL A 93 19.44 -11.51 0.29
N ASN A 94 19.04 -11.55 1.57
CA ASN A 94 17.84 -10.88 2.06
C ASN A 94 17.90 -9.35 1.87
N VAL A 95 19.09 -8.75 1.87
CA VAL A 95 19.25 -7.31 1.60
C VAL A 95 18.75 -6.95 0.20
N LEU A 96 19.10 -7.76 -0.81
CA LEU A 96 18.65 -7.57 -2.19
C LEU A 96 17.16 -7.89 -2.33
N LYS A 97 16.71 -9.02 -1.77
CA LYS A 97 15.30 -9.43 -1.83
C LYS A 97 14.38 -8.36 -1.24
N ASN A 98 14.68 -7.87 -0.03
CA ASN A 98 13.87 -6.86 0.64
C ASN A 98 13.83 -5.55 -0.16
N TYR A 99 14.95 -5.17 -0.79
CA TYR A 99 14.98 -4.01 -1.68
C TYR A 99 14.02 -4.18 -2.87
N LEU A 100 14.08 -5.33 -3.57
CA LEU A 100 13.25 -5.59 -4.74
C LEU A 100 11.77 -5.68 -4.37
N VAL A 101 11.42 -6.38 -3.29
CA VAL A 101 10.03 -6.46 -2.77
C VAL A 101 9.48 -5.05 -2.51
N LEU A 102 10.23 -4.21 -1.78
CA LEU A 102 9.80 -2.84 -1.50
C LEU A 102 9.69 -1.99 -2.77
N MET A 103 10.57 -2.19 -3.76
CA MET A 103 10.51 -1.49 -5.03
C MET A 103 9.23 -1.83 -5.80
N TYR A 104 8.93 -3.13 -5.99
CA TYR A 104 7.74 -3.58 -6.70
C TYR A 104 6.46 -3.17 -5.98
N SER A 105 6.40 -3.34 -4.65
CA SER A 105 5.27 -2.90 -3.84
C SER A 105 5.01 -1.40 -3.94
N ARG A 106 6.06 -0.59 -3.96
CA ARG A 106 5.93 0.87 -4.10
C ARG A 106 5.53 1.27 -5.52
N ALA A 107 6.04 0.57 -6.53
CA ALA A 107 5.66 0.80 -7.93
C ALA A 107 4.16 0.56 -8.14
N ALA A 108 3.61 -0.53 -7.60
CA ALA A 108 2.18 -0.82 -7.64
C ALA A 108 1.36 0.19 -6.81
N GLN A 109 1.72 0.42 -5.54
CA GLN A 109 1.01 1.34 -4.66
C GLN A 109 0.84 2.74 -5.24
N TYR A 110 1.86 3.27 -5.90
CA TYR A 110 1.84 4.60 -6.53
C TYR A 110 1.80 4.50 -8.05
N ASN A 111 1.08 3.51 -8.61
CA ASN A 111 0.95 3.31 -10.04
C ASN A 111 0.04 4.34 -10.73
N SER A 112 0.35 5.63 -10.57
CA SER A 112 -0.50 6.76 -11.01
C SER A 112 -0.04 7.40 -12.33
N PRO A 113 -0.97 8.05 -13.06
CA PRO A 113 -0.64 8.89 -14.20
C PRO A 113 0.21 10.11 -13.80
N PRO A 114 1.00 10.66 -14.74
CA PRO A 114 1.30 10.10 -16.07
C PRO A 114 2.42 9.04 -16.02
N LYS A 115 2.99 8.78 -14.83
CA LYS A 115 4.24 8.03 -14.70
C LYS A 115 4.07 6.52 -14.86
N TYR A 116 2.98 5.95 -14.34
CA TYR A 116 2.72 4.50 -14.32
C TYR A 116 3.94 3.63 -13.98
N PRO A 117 4.50 3.73 -12.76
CA PRO A 117 5.71 3.02 -12.35
C PRO A 117 5.76 1.51 -12.65
N VAL A 118 4.64 0.79 -12.60
CA VAL A 118 4.63 -0.65 -12.95
C VAL A 118 4.99 -0.83 -14.44
N THR A 119 4.42 0.00 -15.31
CA THR A 119 4.74 0.02 -16.74
C THR A 119 6.21 0.37 -16.98
N ILE A 120 6.78 1.30 -16.21
CA ILE A 120 8.21 1.65 -16.30
C ILE A 120 9.09 0.44 -15.93
N VAL A 121 8.79 -0.23 -14.82
CA VAL A 121 9.54 -1.42 -14.39
C VAL A 121 9.47 -2.51 -15.45
N CYS A 122 8.26 -2.84 -15.89
CA CYS A 122 8.07 -3.91 -16.89
C CYS A 122 8.65 -3.54 -18.25
N GLY A 123 8.56 -2.28 -18.68
CA GLY A 123 9.23 -1.81 -19.90
C GLY A 123 10.75 -1.97 -19.83
N GLY A 124 11.36 -1.79 -18.66
CA GLY A 124 12.78 -2.07 -18.46
C GLY A 124 13.12 -3.57 -18.52
N ILE A 125 12.29 -4.42 -17.93
CA ILE A 125 12.48 -5.88 -17.92
C ILE A 125 12.28 -6.47 -19.32
N ASP A 126 11.17 -6.15 -19.96
CA ASP A 126 10.76 -6.72 -21.25
C ASP A 126 11.52 -6.07 -22.42
N GLY A 127 12.01 -4.83 -22.25
CA GLY A 127 12.83 -4.14 -23.24
C GLY A 127 14.28 -4.61 -23.31
N ALA A 128 14.71 -5.47 -22.38
CA ALA A 128 16.03 -6.09 -22.43
C ALA A 128 16.12 -7.11 -23.58
N PRO A 129 17.29 -7.28 -24.23
CA PRO A 129 17.45 -8.25 -25.31
C PRO A 129 17.01 -9.67 -24.91
N PRO A 130 16.48 -10.48 -25.84
CA PRO A 130 15.97 -11.83 -25.53
C PRO A 130 16.99 -12.72 -24.81
N GLU A 131 18.25 -12.65 -25.25
CA GLU A 131 19.41 -13.41 -24.74
C GLU A 131 19.89 -12.97 -23.35
N THR A 132 19.35 -11.87 -22.80
CA THR A 132 19.76 -11.34 -21.49
C THR A 132 19.32 -12.25 -20.35
N ASP A 133 20.25 -12.51 -19.41
CA ASP A 133 19.99 -13.30 -18.21
C ASP A 133 18.88 -12.66 -17.35
N ILE A 134 18.10 -13.49 -16.64
CA ILE A 134 16.98 -13.03 -15.81
C ILE A 134 17.40 -11.98 -14.79
N LEU A 135 18.58 -12.11 -14.15
CA LEU A 135 19.04 -11.13 -13.16
C LEU A 135 19.36 -9.78 -13.81
N ASP A 136 19.92 -9.79 -15.00
CA ASP A 136 20.21 -8.58 -15.77
C ASP A 136 18.91 -7.92 -16.28
N LYS A 137 17.90 -8.72 -16.68
CA LYS A 137 16.55 -8.19 -17.01
C LYS A 137 15.90 -7.52 -15.81
N VAL A 138 15.95 -8.16 -14.64
CA VAL A 138 15.46 -7.56 -13.39
C VAL A 138 16.22 -6.27 -13.07
N PHE A 139 17.54 -6.26 -13.25
CA PHE A 139 18.34 -5.06 -13.04
C PHE A 139 17.96 -3.93 -14.02
N ALA A 140 17.66 -4.24 -15.28
CA ALA A 140 17.15 -3.26 -16.24
C ALA A 140 15.83 -2.61 -15.74
N GLY A 141 14.92 -3.38 -15.15
CA GLY A 141 13.73 -2.87 -14.47
C GLY A 141 14.03 -1.95 -13.28
N VAL A 142 15.03 -2.30 -12.46
CA VAL A 142 15.50 -1.47 -11.34
C VAL A 142 16.02 -0.12 -11.84
N VAL A 143 16.82 -0.13 -12.91
CA VAL A 143 17.37 1.08 -13.54
C VAL A 143 16.25 1.93 -14.13
N ALA A 144 15.29 1.33 -14.84
CA ALA A 144 14.16 2.04 -15.41
C ALA A 144 13.33 2.77 -14.34
N TYR A 145 13.04 2.10 -13.22
CA TYR A 145 12.26 2.70 -12.13
C TYR A 145 13.00 3.79 -11.36
N THR A 146 14.29 3.58 -11.09
CA THR A 146 15.10 4.43 -10.21
C THR A 146 15.74 5.61 -10.94
N GLY A 147 15.91 5.49 -12.27
CA GLY A 147 16.77 6.35 -13.07
C GLY A 147 18.24 6.00 -12.90
N ASN A 148 19.09 6.61 -13.73
CA ASN A 148 20.53 6.33 -13.73
C ASN A 148 21.19 6.78 -12.42
N ARG A 149 21.85 5.86 -11.71
CA ARG A 149 22.59 6.10 -10.47
C ARG A 149 23.92 5.36 -10.46
N THR A 150 24.83 5.84 -9.61
CA THR A 150 26.12 5.17 -9.35
C THR A 150 25.94 3.82 -8.66
N CYS A 151 24.90 3.68 -7.83
CA CYS A 151 24.51 2.43 -7.18
C CYS A 151 23.00 2.44 -6.82
N TYR A 152 22.40 1.27 -6.57
CA TYR A 152 20.93 1.11 -6.47
C TYR A 152 20.45 0.53 -5.14
N VAL A 153 21.06 -0.57 -4.72
CA VAL A 153 20.66 -1.31 -3.51
C VAL A 153 21.45 -0.79 -2.31
N ASN A 154 20.89 -0.92 -1.10
CA ASN A 154 21.55 -0.68 0.20
C ASN A 154 22.32 0.65 0.36
N ALA A 155 21.90 1.69 -0.35
CA ALA A 155 22.38 3.05 -0.12
C ALA A 155 22.22 3.46 1.36
N PRO A 156 23.17 4.23 1.93
CA PRO A 156 23.00 4.81 3.26
C PRO A 156 21.69 5.60 3.34
N ARG A 157 20.91 5.39 4.40
CA ARG A 157 19.66 6.12 4.65
C ARG A 157 19.74 6.77 6.01
N ASN A 158 19.38 8.06 6.06
CA ASN A 158 19.05 8.72 7.31
C ASN A 158 17.61 8.32 7.65
N ILE A 159 17.44 7.65 8.78
CA ILE A 159 16.11 7.26 9.26
C ILE A 159 15.43 8.54 9.77
N SER A 160 14.25 8.85 9.25
CA SER A 160 13.49 10.02 9.69
C SER A 160 12.68 9.71 10.95
N GLU A 161 12.37 10.74 11.74
CA GLU A 161 11.44 10.63 12.87
C GLU A 161 10.09 10.04 12.46
N THR A 162 9.60 10.36 11.26
CA THR A 162 8.38 9.75 10.71
C THR A 162 8.50 8.23 10.56
N THR A 163 9.67 7.74 10.18
CA THR A 163 9.92 6.30 10.00
C THR A 163 9.99 5.60 11.36
N VAL A 164 10.66 6.21 12.33
CA VAL A 164 10.74 5.70 13.71
C VAL A 164 9.35 5.69 14.36
N GLY A 165 8.62 6.80 14.26
CA GLY A 165 7.28 6.95 14.81
C GLY A 165 6.29 5.96 14.20
N TRP A 166 6.30 5.77 12.87
CA TRP A 166 5.43 4.79 12.23
C TRP A 166 5.75 3.36 12.69
N ARG A 167 7.04 3.00 12.77
CA ARG A 167 7.44 1.68 13.26
C ARG A 167 7.02 1.46 14.71
N TRP A 168 7.10 2.49 15.55
CA TRP A 168 6.56 2.43 16.91
C TRP A 168 5.03 2.21 16.90
N GLN A 169 4.27 2.93 16.07
CA GLN A 169 2.81 2.80 15.99
C GLN A 169 2.39 1.39 15.57
N THR A 170 3.06 0.79 14.58
CA THR A 170 2.79 -0.59 14.15
C THR A 170 3.18 -1.61 15.21
N CYS A 171 4.21 -1.33 15.99
CA CYS A 171 4.64 -2.19 17.08
C CYS A 171 3.73 -2.13 18.32
N THR A 172 2.83 -1.14 18.42
CA THR A 172 1.95 -0.97 19.57
C THR A 172 0.49 -1.24 19.24
N GLU A 173 -0.15 -0.39 18.42
CA GLU A 173 -1.60 -0.43 18.19
C GLU A 173 -1.97 -0.76 16.75
N MET A 174 -1.19 -0.26 15.77
CA MET A 174 -1.45 -0.45 14.34
C MET A 174 -0.84 -1.77 13.84
N VAL A 175 -1.17 -2.88 14.52
CA VAL A 175 -0.68 -4.22 14.16
C VAL A 175 -1.42 -4.69 12.89
N ILE A 176 -0.81 -4.45 11.74
CA ILE A 176 -1.37 -4.77 10.41
C ILE A 176 -0.72 -6.07 9.90
N PRO A 177 -1.45 -7.20 9.84
CA PRO A 177 -0.87 -8.51 9.55
C PRO A 177 -0.69 -8.76 8.05
N ILE A 178 0.09 -7.90 7.38
CA ILE A 178 0.46 -8.09 5.97
C ILE A 178 1.57 -9.15 5.90
N GLY A 179 1.34 -10.20 5.12
CA GLY A 179 2.30 -11.27 4.84
C GLY A 179 2.29 -11.67 3.37
N ILE A 180 3.20 -12.55 2.98
CA ILE A 180 3.31 -13.08 1.62
C ILE A 180 3.05 -14.59 1.63
N THR A 181 2.08 -15.03 0.83
CA THR A 181 1.79 -16.46 0.60
C THR A 181 2.30 -16.93 -0.76
N ASN A 182 2.15 -18.22 -1.04
CA ASN A 182 2.56 -18.87 -2.30
C ASN A 182 1.77 -18.37 -3.54
N ASN A 183 0.69 -17.60 -3.36
CA ASN A 183 -0.18 -17.15 -4.45
C ASN A 183 0.32 -15.87 -5.13
N THR A 184 1.41 -15.29 -4.65
CA THR A 184 1.96 -14.01 -5.14
C THR A 184 3.13 -14.24 -6.11
N MET A 185 3.61 -13.16 -6.75
CA MET A 185 4.85 -13.20 -7.53
C MET A 185 6.12 -13.23 -6.68
N PHE A 186 6.00 -13.18 -5.35
CA PHE A 186 7.09 -13.07 -4.40
C PHE A 186 7.39 -14.42 -3.72
N GLN A 187 8.52 -14.48 -2.99
CA GLN A 187 8.80 -15.62 -2.12
C GLN A 187 7.91 -15.59 -0.87
N PRO A 188 7.43 -16.74 -0.38
CA PRO A 188 6.59 -16.82 0.80
C PRO A 188 7.29 -16.24 2.03
N ASP A 189 6.59 -15.38 2.75
CA ASP A 189 7.03 -14.70 3.97
C ASP A 189 5.76 -14.36 4.79
N PRO A 190 5.08 -15.38 5.35
CA PRO A 190 3.81 -15.19 6.03
C PRO A 190 3.99 -14.34 7.30
N PHE A 191 2.98 -13.55 7.63
CA PHE A 191 2.96 -12.79 8.87
C PHE A 191 2.74 -13.74 10.05
N ILE A 192 3.68 -13.71 11.01
CA ILE A 192 3.62 -14.52 12.24
C ILE A 192 3.53 -13.57 13.44
N LEU A 193 2.36 -13.49 14.06
CA LEU A 193 2.08 -12.57 15.16
C LEU A 193 3.06 -12.70 16.33
N SER A 194 3.42 -13.92 16.72
CA SER A 194 4.36 -14.15 17.82
C SER A 194 5.75 -13.61 17.51
N SER A 195 6.25 -13.86 16.29
CA SER A 195 7.53 -13.32 15.83
C SER A 195 7.52 -11.79 15.79
N PHE A 196 6.41 -11.20 15.31
CA PHE A 196 6.22 -9.76 15.27
C PHE A 196 6.25 -9.13 16.68
N ILE A 197 5.55 -9.73 17.64
CA ILE A 197 5.52 -9.27 19.03
C ILE A 197 6.92 -9.30 19.66
N GLU A 198 7.69 -10.38 19.45
CA GLU A 198 9.05 -10.48 19.99
C GLU A 198 10.01 -9.48 19.33
N GLU A 199 9.91 -9.26 18.02
CA GLU A 199 10.70 -8.21 17.34
C GLU A 199 10.39 -6.83 17.93
N CYS A 200 9.10 -6.49 18.05
CA CYS A 200 8.67 -5.21 18.60
C CYS A 200 9.10 -5.02 20.06
N ARG A 201 9.02 -6.08 20.88
CA ARG A 201 9.53 -6.07 22.25
C ARG A 201 11.04 -5.82 22.28
N SER A 202 11.81 -6.45 21.40
CA SER A 202 13.27 -6.25 21.32
C SER A 202 13.64 -4.82 20.90
N LEU A 203 12.83 -4.15 20.08
CA LEU A 203 13.14 -2.83 19.55
C LEU A 203 12.71 -1.69 20.49
N TYR A 204 11.56 -1.83 21.12
CA TYR A 204 10.91 -0.73 21.86
C TYR A 204 10.59 -1.06 23.31
N GLY A 205 10.82 -2.29 23.77
CA GLY A 205 10.55 -2.72 25.15
C GLY A 205 9.06 -2.81 25.50
N VAL A 206 8.16 -2.70 24.51
CA VAL A 206 6.71 -2.74 24.71
C VAL A 206 6.08 -3.89 23.92
N PRO A 207 5.13 -4.64 24.51
CA PRO A 207 4.39 -5.66 23.76
C PRO A 207 3.36 -5.00 22.83
N SER A 208 3.17 -5.57 21.64
CA SER A 208 2.11 -5.17 20.73
C SER A 208 0.73 -5.54 21.30
N ARG A 209 -0.29 -4.72 21.00
CA ARG A 209 -1.69 -4.90 21.39
C ARG A 209 -2.54 -5.14 20.12
N PRO A 210 -2.48 -6.35 19.51
CA PRO A 210 -3.06 -6.59 18.19
C PRO A 210 -4.58 -6.33 18.13
N HIS A 211 -5.31 -6.62 19.20
CA HIS A 211 -6.75 -6.44 19.25
C HIS A 211 -7.21 -5.04 19.71
N TRP A 212 -6.29 -4.10 19.92
CA TRP A 212 -6.64 -2.76 20.40
C TRP A 212 -7.52 -2.01 19.40
N VAL A 213 -7.08 -1.94 18.14
CA VAL A 213 -7.83 -1.29 17.07
C VAL A 213 -9.18 -1.95 16.84
N THR A 214 -9.22 -3.28 16.81
CA THR A 214 -10.47 -4.02 16.57
C THR A 214 -11.47 -3.85 17.71
N THR A 215 -11.00 -3.78 18.97
CA THR A 215 -11.85 -3.46 20.13
C THR A 215 -12.42 -2.05 20.04
N TYR A 216 -11.62 -1.06 19.63
CA TYR A 216 -12.04 0.35 19.66
C TYR A 216 -12.94 0.75 18.49
N TYR A 217 -12.75 0.14 17.32
CA TYR A 217 -13.36 0.61 16.07
C TYR A 217 -14.29 -0.40 15.40
N GLY A 218 -14.55 -1.55 16.05
CA GLY A 218 -15.60 -2.49 15.68
C GLY A 218 -15.11 -3.82 15.13
N GLY A 219 -13.83 -3.94 14.77
CA GLY A 219 -13.20 -5.22 14.41
C GLY A 219 -13.98 -5.98 13.34
N HIS A 220 -14.24 -7.26 13.56
CA HIS A 220 -15.01 -8.12 12.65
C HIS A 220 -16.43 -7.60 12.38
N ASP A 221 -17.02 -6.86 13.33
CA ASP A 221 -18.35 -6.27 13.22
C ASP A 221 -18.32 -4.83 12.68
N ILE A 222 -17.19 -4.35 12.15
CA ILE A 222 -17.03 -2.94 11.76
C ILE A 222 -18.08 -2.46 10.75
N LYS A 223 -18.57 -3.34 9.85
CA LYS A 223 -19.69 -3.01 8.95
C LYS A 223 -20.98 -2.72 9.72
N LEU A 224 -21.30 -3.53 10.73
CA LEU A 224 -22.47 -3.33 11.59
C LEU A 224 -22.31 -2.08 12.45
N VAL A 225 -21.12 -1.85 13.01
CA VAL A 225 -20.79 -0.66 13.82
C VAL A 225 -20.94 0.61 12.99
N LEU A 226 -20.36 0.65 11.79
CA LEU A 226 -20.49 1.77 10.87
C LEU A 226 -21.95 1.96 10.43
N HIS A 227 -22.68 0.89 10.13
CA HIS A 227 -24.10 0.99 9.76
C HIS A 227 -24.94 1.60 10.89
N LYS A 228 -24.72 1.19 12.15
CA LYS A 228 -25.54 1.63 13.29
C LYS A 228 -25.14 3.00 13.84
N PHE A 229 -23.86 3.33 13.83
CA PHE A 229 -23.32 4.47 14.58
C PHE A 229 -22.52 5.45 13.72
N GLY A 230 -22.14 5.06 12.50
CA GLY A 230 -21.46 5.93 11.56
C GLY A 230 -22.42 6.77 10.71
N SER A 231 -21.91 7.85 10.14
CA SER A 231 -22.60 8.66 9.13
C SER A 231 -21.61 9.60 8.45
N ASN A 232 -21.92 10.02 7.22
CA ASN A 232 -21.16 10.99 6.44
C ASN A 232 -19.67 10.61 6.28
N ILE A 233 -19.43 9.39 5.78
CA ILE A 233 -18.07 8.91 5.48
C ILE A 233 -18.02 8.44 4.03
N ILE A 234 -17.08 8.98 3.26
CA ILE A 234 -16.71 8.43 1.96
C ILE A 234 -15.49 7.54 2.18
N PHE A 235 -15.58 6.27 1.82
CA PHE A 235 -14.42 5.40 1.67
C PHE A 235 -14.04 5.37 0.20
N SER A 236 -13.04 6.17 -0.20
CA SER A 236 -12.54 6.16 -1.58
C SER A 236 -11.39 5.17 -1.74
N ASN A 237 -11.37 4.40 -2.83
CA ASN A 237 -10.31 3.40 -3.09
C ASN A 237 -9.94 3.32 -4.57
N GLY A 238 -8.64 3.30 -4.86
CA GLY A 238 -8.15 2.84 -6.15
C GLY A 238 -7.96 1.33 -6.16
N LEU A 239 -8.51 0.59 -7.13
CA LEU A 239 -8.39 -0.88 -7.14
C LEU A 239 -7.01 -1.40 -7.58
N ARG A 240 -6.10 -0.51 -8.01
CA ARG A 240 -4.66 -0.79 -8.17
C ARG A 240 -3.85 -0.44 -6.92
N ASP A 241 -4.46 0.17 -5.91
CA ASP A 241 -3.82 0.33 -4.62
C ASP A 241 -3.83 -1.01 -3.88
N PRO A 242 -2.66 -1.58 -3.50
CA PRO A 242 -2.62 -2.77 -2.69
C PRO A 242 -3.39 -2.69 -1.36
N TYR A 243 -3.53 -1.50 -0.77
CA TYR A 243 -4.31 -1.32 0.46
C TYR A 243 -5.82 -1.43 0.25
N SER A 244 -6.31 -1.35 -0.99
CA SER A 244 -7.73 -1.50 -1.30
C SER A 244 -8.28 -2.87 -0.87
N SER A 245 -7.42 -3.90 -0.74
CA SER A 245 -7.83 -5.21 -0.25
C SER A 245 -8.34 -5.19 1.19
N GLY A 246 -7.91 -4.22 2.01
CA GLY A 246 -8.41 -3.97 3.36
C GLY A 246 -9.33 -2.76 3.46
N GLY A 247 -9.79 -2.20 2.34
CA GLY A 247 -10.67 -1.04 2.28
C GLY A 247 -12.15 -1.41 2.26
N VAL A 248 -13.01 -0.40 2.47
CA VAL A 248 -14.47 -0.54 2.27
C VAL A 248 -14.79 -0.27 0.80
N LEU A 249 -15.26 -1.30 0.09
CA LEU A 249 -15.54 -1.23 -1.36
C LEU A 249 -17.03 -1.25 -1.72
N VAL A 250 -17.91 -1.32 -0.72
CA VAL A 250 -19.37 -1.31 -0.89
C VAL A 250 -19.99 -0.30 0.06
N ASN A 251 -21.12 0.30 -0.34
CA ASN A 251 -21.88 1.18 0.54
C ASN A 251 -22.32 0.41 1.79
N ILE A 252 -22.16 1.05 2.96
CA ILE A 252 -22.60 0.50 4.25
C ILE A 252 -23.97 1.07 4.62
N SER A 253 -24.25 2.31 4.25
CA SER A 253 -25.55 2.97 4.44
C SER A 253 -25.75 4.07 3.38
N GLU A 254 -26.84 4.82 3.44
CA GLU A 254 -27.08 5.96 2.55
C GLU A 254 -26.03 7.08 2.69
N SER A 255 -25.43 7.24 3.87
CA SER A 255 -24.44 8.29 4.16
C SER A 255 -23.01 7.77 4.35
N ILE A 256 -22.81 6.45 4.36
CA ILE A 256 -21.50 5.79 4.36
C ILE A 256 -21.32 5.06 3.04
N VAL A 257 -20.64 5.74 2.12
CA VAL A 257 -20.56 5.34 0.72
C VAL A 257 -19.15 4.95 0.33
N ALA A 258 -19.03 3.97 -0.57
CA ALA A 258 -17.78 3.56 -1.16
C ALA A 258 -17.66 4.16 -2.57
N VAL A 259 -16.55 4.84 -2.83
CA VAL A 259 -16.24 5.43 -4.15
C VAL A 259 -14.94 4.82 -4.66
N HIS A 260 -15.00 3.88 -5.58
CA HIS A 260 -13.80 3.21 -6.07
C HIS A 260 -13.62 3.27 -7.57
N THR A 261 -12.36 3.24 -8.01
CA THR A 261 -11.99 3.30 -9.43
C THR A 261 -11.06 2.15 -9.79
N VAL A 262 -11.30 1.54 -10.96
CA VAL A 262 -10.53 0.38 -11.44
C VAL A 262 -9.03 0.71 -11.60
N ASN A 263 -8.71 1.93 -12.03
CA ASN A 263 -7.35 2.36 -12.35
C ASN A 263 -6.72 3.26 -11.29
N GLY A 264 -7.41 3.53 -10.18
CA GLY A 264 -6.88 4.35 -9.09
C GLY A 264 -5.73 3.67 -8.36
N SER A 265 -4.70 4.43 -8.02
CA SER A 265 -3.63 4.02 -7.10
C SER A 265 -3.84 4.65 -5.71
N HIS A 266 -2.88 4.46 -4.80
CA HIS A 266 -2.98 4.92 -3.41
C HIS A 266 -3.21 6.42 -3.29
N CYS A 267 -4.30 6.81 -2.63
CA CYS A 267 -4.69 8.20 -2.33
C CYS A 267 -4.73 9.16 -3.54
N LEU A 268 -4.97 8.64 -4.75
CA LEU A 268 -4.83 9.45 -5.98
C LEU A 268 -5.86 10.59 -6.09
N ASP A 269 -7.05 10.38 -5.54
CA ASP A 269 -8.15 11.34 -5.46
C ASP A 269 -7.79 12.61 -4.68
N ILE A 270 -6.95 12.50 -3.64
CA ILE A 270 -6.57 13.64 -2.79
C ILE A 270 -5.26 14.33 -3.20
N LEU A 271 -4.61 13.87 -4.27
CA LEU A 271 -3.44 14.57 -4.82
C LEU A 271 -3.85 15.84 -5.56
N HIS A 272 -2.89 16.75 -5.75
CA HIS A 272 -3.11 17.96 -6.55
C HIS A 272 -3.64 17.61 -7.94
N ALA A 273 -4.72 18.26 -8.34
CA ALA A 273 -5.29 18.08 -9.65
C ALA A 273 -4.34 18.62 -10.73
N ASN A 274 -4.18 17.87 -11.81
CA ASN A 274 -3.47 18.27 -13.00
C ASN A 274 -4.36 18.07 -14.23
N GLN A 275 -4.89 19.17 -14.75
CA GLN A 275 -5.83 19.17 -15.87
C GLN A 275 -5.25 18.57 -17.16
N SER A 276 -3.92 18.52 -17.31
CA SER A 276 -3.26 18.01 -18.51
C SER A 276 -2.97 16.50 -18.47
N THR A 277 -2.89 15.91 -17.27
CA THR A 277 -2.49 14.50 -17.10
C THR A 277 -3.52 13.66 -16.36
N ASP A 278 -4.43 14.27 -15.62
CA ASP A 278 -5.44 13.54 -14.87
C ASP A 278 -6.46 12.94 -15.83
N PRO A 279 -6.67 11.62 -15.78
CA PRO A 279 -7.63 10.98 -16.65
C PRO A 279 -9.06 11.36 -16.24
N VAL A 280 -9.97 11.36 -17.21
CA VAL A 280 -11.38 11.75 -17.02
C VAL A 280 -12.06 11.00 -15.87
N TRP A 281 -11.73 9.71 -15.66
CA TRP A 281 -12.28 8.93 -14.55
C TRP A 281 -11.85 9.43 -13.17
N LEU A 282 -10.63 9.97 -13.04
CA LEU A 282 -10.12 10.53 -11.78
C LEU A 282 -10.81 11.84 -11.46
N VAL A 283 -11.00 12.69 -12.48
CA VAL A 283 -11.76 13.93 -12.36
C VAL A 283 -13.20 13.64 -11.92
N ARG A 284 -13.87 12.66 -12.55
CA ARG A 284 -15.22 12.24 -12.17
C ARG A 284 -15.31 11.72 -10.73
N GLN A 285 -14.31 10.94 -10.28
CA GLN A 285 -14.25 10.49 -8.88
C GLN A 285 -14.24 11.68 -7.91
N ARG A 286 -13.35 12.66 -8.14
CA ARG A 286 -13.27 13.87 -7.31
C ARG A 286 -14.55 14.71 -7.35
N GLU A 287 -15.20 14.82 -8.51
CA GLU A 287 -16.49 15.50 -8.64
C GLU A 287 -17.58 14.84 -7.80
N VAL A 288 -17.63 13.51 -7.78
CA VAL A 288 -18.56 12.74 -6.91
C VAL A 288 -18.26 13.02 -5.44
N GLU A 289 -17.00 12.94 -5.02
CA GLU A 289 -16.58 13.21 -3.64
C GLU A 289 -16.96 14.63 -3.20
N VAL A 290 -16.64 15.64 -4.02
CA VAL A 290 -17.00 17.05 -3.77
C VAL A 290 -18.50 17.25 -3.72
N LYS A 291 -19.27 16.60 -4.61
CA LYS A 291 -20.74 16.69 -4.60
C LYS A 291 -21.33 16.17 -3.28
N ILE A 292 -20.84 15.04 -2.79
CA ILE A 292 -21.28 14.45 -1.52
C ILE A 292 -20.94 15.40 -0.36
N ILE A 293 -19.70 15.89 -0.29
CA ILE A 293 -19.24 16.81 0.76
C ILE A 293 -20.07 18.10 0.77
N LYS A 294 -20.35 18.69 -0.40
CA LYS A 294 -21.23 19.86 -0.53
C LYS A 294 -22.64 19.58 -0.02
N GLY A 295 -23.15 18.37 -0.27
CA GLY A 295 -24.43 17.90 0.27
C GLY A 295 -24.46 17.93 1.80
N TRP A 296 -23.42 17.38 2.46
CA TRP A 296 -23.33 17.40 3.92
C TRP A 296 -23.28 18.80 4.51
N ILE A 297 -22.50 19.71 3.90
CA ILE A 297 -22.42 21.12 4.34
C ILE A 297 -23.77 21.82 4.18
N THR A 298 -24.44 21.60 3.05
CA THR A 298 -25.76 22.20 2.77
C THR A 298 -26.79 21.73 3.78
N GLN A 299 -26.83 20.42 4.06
CA GLN A 299 -27.75 19.85 5.05
C GLN A 299 -27.50 20.42 6.44
N TYR A 300 -26.23 20.55 6.86
CA TYR A 300 -25.89 21.13 8.16
C TYR A 300 -26.43 22.56 8.33
N TYR A 301 -26.27 23.43 7.33
CA TYR A 301 -26.79 24.80 7.40
C TYR A 301 -28.32 24.85 7.35
N PHE A 302 -28.96 23.94 6.61
CA PHE A 302 -30.41 23.80 6.63
C PHE A 302 -30.91 23.43 8.04
N ASP A 303 -30.32 22.42 8.66
CA ASP A 303 -30.67 21.98 10.02
C ASP A 303 -30.43 23.09 11.04
N LEU A 304 -29.29 23.79 10.95
CA LEU A 304 -28.96 24.90 11.84
C LEU A 304 -30.01 26.02 11.79
N LEU A 305 -30.47 26.39 10.59
CA LEU A 305 -31.52 27.39 10.41
C LEU A 305 -32.85 26.90 10.98
N ALA A 306 -33.21 25.64 10.75
CA ALA A 306 -34.44 25.03 11.26
C ALA A 306 -34.48 24.94 12.79
N PHE A 307 -33.34 24.71 13.45
CA PHE A 307 -33.22 24.70 14.92
C PHE A 307 -33.15 26.09 15.55
N SER A 308 -32.78 27.12 14.78
CA SER A 308 -32.71 28.51 15.26
C SER A 308 -34.05 29.26 15.23
N GLN A 309 -35.09 28.64 14.68
CA GLN A 309 -36.49 29.11 14.66
C GLN A 309 -37.28 28.44 15.78
#